data_AF-A0ABD1QD33-F1
#
_entry.id   AF-A0ABD1QD33-F1
#
_cell.length_a   1.000
_cell.length_b   1.000
_cell.length_c   1.000
_cell.angle_alpha   90.00
_cell.angle_beta   90.00
_cell.angle_gamma   90.00
#
_symmetry.space_group_name_H-M   'P 1'
#
loop_
_entity.id
_entity.type
_entity.pdbx_description
1 polymer ?
#
loop_
_entity_poly.entity_id
_entity_poly.type
_entity_poly.pdbx_seq_one_letter_code
_entity_poly.pdbx_strand_id
1 'polypeptide(L)'
;MDISNCKHLRFFGLHLNSLACKCVALIVIALVLRAVFLPSFSSFGGIGNNNLFAVNNGPSTLNQELRIEKTQFLEVPQIIWGLNNQKIAFARACLTARMLNRTLLMPSLSASLFYKEVDLLQPISFDKVFQFENFNSLCKGFVQLGRYSEVSNRSDVFELQKGSGRRWTVERDLDQLRQFRNNLYDGYEIIRIVGKNPFLWHDHWPVKDYARVFECLVLVEEISREADKIVSKIREIGSKEIRKVEPVQNVIDPVPYVAVHMRIEKDWMIHCKKLEQRSNISEICSSKEEIMERVGNIVGLKTPAVIYLAVADALLEDNSILIGWKERLLPFEKKKLGVVEIYRKHPYLIQSAIDYEVCLRSDVFVGNSFSTFSSLVVLDRTQKMIKMGARNLCGMEAKWPSYSYNLHGESKGPHPWMTNMSNLNLQAISYGSNHVSC
;
A
#
# COMPACT_ATOMS: atom_id res chain seq x y z
N MET A 1 28.88 65.83 12.43
CA MET A 1 29.14 66.37 13.78
C MET A 1 29.43 65.21 14.71
N ASP A 2 30.34 65.47 15.62
CA ASP A 2 31.28 64.58 16.30
C ASP A 2 30.75 63.59 17.33
N ILE A 3 31.59 62.57 17.53
CA ILE A 3 31.72 61.69 18.68
C ILE A 3 32.10 62.53 19.92
N SER A 4 31.41 62.36 21.06
CA SER A 4 32.01 62.19 22.40
C SER A 4 31.01 62.58 23.50
N ASN A 5 30.58 61.61 24.31
CA ASN A 5 30.78 61.61 25.77
C ASN A 5 29.99 60.47 26.41
N CYS A 6 30.68 59.34 26.58
CA CYS A 6 30.27 58.26 27.45
C CYS A 6 30.89 58.51 28.83
N LYS A 7 30.09 58.60 29.90
CA LYS A 7 30.53 58.25 31.27
C LYS A 7 29.35 58.14 32.24
N HIS A 8 29.42 57.09 33.06
CA HIS A 8 28.69 56.79 34.29
C HIS A 8 27.32 56.09 34.20
N LEU A 9 27.34 54.79 33.89
CA LEU A 9 26.59 53.80 34.67
C LEU A 9 27.54 52.67 35.06
N ARG A 10 28.02 52.74 36.30
CA ARG A 10 28.89 51.75 36.93
C ARG A 10 28.05 50.99 37.95
N PHE A 11 28.02 49.67 37.77
CA PHE A 11 27.72 48.61 38.74
C PHE A 11 26.26 48.24 39.06
N PHE A 12 25.76 47.22 38.37
CA PHE A 12 25.71 45.90 39.02
C PHE A 12 26.90 45.08 38.50
N GLY A 13 27.81 44.74 39.41
CA GLY A 13 29.05 44.05 39.11
C GLY A 13 28.86 42.56 38.96
N LEU A 14 29.24 42.02 37.81
CA LEU A 14 29.68 40.64 37.69
C LEU A 14 31.02 40.65 36.97
N HIS A 15 32.05 40.23 37.71
CA HIS A 15 33.44 40.15 37.25
C HIS A 15 33.55 38.98 36.25
N LEU A 16 33.29 39.26 34.98
CA LEU A 16 33.31 38.29 33.88
C LEU A 16 34.74 38.02 33.39
N ASN A 17 35.58 37.46 34.27
CA ASN A 17 36.95 37.01 33.92
C ASN A 17 37.11 35.49 33.89
N SER A 18 36.00 34.74 33.83
CA SER A 18 36.04 33.30 33.60
C SER A 18 35.94 33.00 32.10
N LEU A 19 36.87 32.17 31.60
CA LEU A 19 36.87 31.63 30.24
C LEU A 19 35.49 31.04 29.87
N ALA A 20 34.82 30.43 30.86
CA ALA A 20 33.49 29.84 30.69
C ALA A 20 32.43 30.88 30.31
N CYS A 21 32.51 32.11 30.84
CA CYS A 21 31.50 33.11 30.54
C CYS A 21 31.70 33.78 29.18
N LYS A 22 32.94 33.86 28.70
CA LYS A 22 33.24 34.23 27.30
C LYS A 22 32.70 33.18 26.32
N CYS A 23 32.84 31.89 26.65
CA CYS A 23 32.27 30.80 25.86
C CYS A 23 30.73 30.86 25.83
N VAL A 24 30.08 31.10 26.97
CA VAL A 24 28.62 31.23 27.03
C VAL A 24 28.13 32.44 26.23
N ALA A 25 28.79 33.59 26.34
CA ALA A 25 28.45 34.77 25.54
C ALA A 25 28.59 34.52 24.04
N LEU A 26 29.66 33.83 23.60
CA LEU A 26 29.85 33.45 22.20
C LEU A 26 28.80 32.45 21.70
N ILE A 27 28.39 31.49 22.54
CA ILE A 27 27.30 30.56 22.21
C ILE A 27 25.98 31.31 22.04
N VAL A 28 25.67 32.25 22.93
CA VAL A 28 24.44 33.07 22.83
C VAL A 28 24.46 33.94 21.56
N ILE A 29 25.59 34.58 21.25
CA ILE A 29 25.74 35.37 20.01
C ILE A 29 25.59 34.47 18.78
N ALA A 30 26.19 33.28 18.77
CA ALA A 30 26.07 32.32 17.68
C ALA A 30 24.63 31.83 17.50
N LEU A 31 23.89 31.59 18.58
CA LEU A 31 22.48 31.18 18.54
C LEU A 31 21.57 32.29 18.01
N VAL A 32 21.82 33.55 18.39
CA VAL A 32 21.07 34.70 17.88
C VAL A 32 21.37 34.94 16.40
N LEU A 33 22.64 34.89 15.99
CA LEU A 33 23.00 34.99 14.57
C LEU A 33 22.39 33.84 13.75
N ARG A 34 22.35 32.63 14.30
CA ARG A 34 21.70 31.47 13.68
C ARG A 34 20.19 31.67 13.53
N ALA A 35 19.52 32.31 14.49
CA ALA A 35 18.09 32.58 14.44
C ALA A 35 17.72 33.72 13.48
N VAL A 36 18.60 34.72 13.34
CA VAL A 36 18.34 35.92 12.50
C VAL A 36 18.71 35.69 11.04
N PHE A 37 19.76 34.91 10.76
CA PHE A 37 20.28 34.72 9.39
C PHE A 37 19.91 33.37 8.73
N LEU A 38 19.19 32.48 9.41
CA LEU A 38 18.64 31.27 8.78
C LEU A 38 17.14 31.40 8.54
N PRO A 39 16.65 31.23 7.30
CA PRO A 39 15.23 31.04 7.05
C PRO A 39 14.76 29.77 7.77
N SER A 40 13.59 29.84 8.40
CA SER A 40 12.94 28.73 9.10
C SER A 40 12.60 27.58 8.14
N PHE A 41 13.59 26.71 7.88
CA PHE A 41 13.37 25.41 7.25
C PHE A 41 13.26 24.35 8.33
N SER A 42 12.05 23.88 8.61
CA SER A 42 11.83 22.60 9.29
C SER A 42 11.75 21.48 8.25
N SER A 43 12.92 20.99 7.83
CA SER A 43 13.07 19.69 7.16
C SER A 43 14.33 19.03 7.73
N PHE A 44 14.13 17.96 8.49
CA PHE A 44 15.20 17.13 9.01
C PHE A 44 15.26 15.85 8.16
N GLY A 45 16.19 15.82 7.21
CA GLY A 45 16.54 14.66 6.39
C GLY A 45 17.97 14.84 5.89
N GLY A 46 18.85 13.91 6.29
CA GLY A 46 20.30 14.01 6.20
C GLY A 46 20.90 14.10 4.78
N ILE A 47 22.11 14.66 4.78
CA ILE A 47 23.07 14.89 3.70
C ILE A 47 23.63 13.57 3.15
N GLY A 48 23.61 13.35 1.84
CA GLY A 48 24.74 13.45 0.89
C GLY A 48 24.58 12.34 -0.17
N ASN A 49 24.93 12.45 -1.45
CA ASN A 49 25.99 13.21 -2.10
C ASN A 49 25.68 13.37 -3.63
N ASN A 50 26.40 14.29 -4.25
CA ASN A 50 26.25 14.88 -5.59
C ASN A 50 26.26 13.93 -6.81
N ASN A 51 25.49 14.26 -7.86
CA ASN A 51 26.05 14.78 -9.12
C ASN A 51 24.97 15.22 -10.14
N LEU A 52 24.96 16.53 -10.41
CA LEU A 52 24.94 17.23 -11.71
C LEU A 52 23.97 16.77 -12.82
N PHE A 53 22.94 17.59 -13.08
CA PHE A 53 22.83 18.35 -14.34
C PHE A 53 22.15 19.69 -14.06
N ALA A 54 22.96 20.76 -14.13
CA ALA A 54 22.54 22.14 -14.08
C ALA A 54 22.15 22.63 -15.48
N VAL A 55 21.00 23.31 -15.60
CA VAL A 55 20.80 24.34 -16.61
C VAL A 55 20.31 25.59 -15.87
N ASN A 56 21.15 26.61 -15.93
CA ASN A 56 21.00 27.89 -15.24
C ASN A 56 20.09 28.84 -16.04
N ASN A 57 19.36 29.66 -15.27
CA ASN A 57 18.51 30.75 -15.72
C ASN A 57 19.29 31.94 -16.31
N GLY A 58 18.60 32.71 -17.16
CA GLY A 58 18.88 34.11 -17.51
C GLY A 58 17.56 34.91 -17.57
N PRO A 59 17.56 36.26 -17.48
CA PRO A 59 16.73 36.97 -16.50
C PRO A 59 15.58 37.85 -17.04
N SER A 60 14.61 38.09 -16.15
CA SER A 60 13.81 39.32 -15.93
C SER A 60 12.98 39.92 -17.08
N THR A 61 11.64 39.95 -16.93
CA THR A 61 10.83 41.16 -16.61
C THR A 61 9.33 40.95 -16.90
N LEU A 62 8.50 41.52 -16.01
CA LEU A 62 7.09 41.92 -16.17
C LEU A 62 6.15 40.97 -16.93
N ASN A 63 5.39 40.17 -16.18
CA ASN A 63 3.93 40.01 -16.33
C ASN A 63 3.45 39.10 -15.19
N GLN A 64 3.41 39.66 -13.98
CA GLN A 64 2.75 39.01 -12.86
C GLN A 64 1.26 39.37 -12.91
N GLU A 65 0.59 39.00 -14.00
CA GLU A 65 -0.82 38.65 -13.87
C GLU A 65 -0.89 37.45 -12.95
N LEU A 66 -1.84 37.49 -12.04
CA LEU A 66 -2.18 36.46 -11.09
C LEU A 66 -2.48 35.15 -11.84
N ARG A 67 -1.45 34.40 -12.26
CA ARG A 67 -1.57 33.02 -12.68
C ARG A 67 -1.97 32.26 -11.42
N ILE A 68 -3.28 32.20 -11.16
CA ILE A 68 -3.88 31.08 -10.46
C ILE A 68 -3.20 29.86 -11.08
N GLU A 69 -2.36 29.17 -10.31
CA GLU A 69 -1.67 27.97 -10.77
C GLU A 69 -2.74 27.10 -11.44
N LYS A 70 -2.67 26.97 -12.77
CA LYS A 70 -3.74 26.33 -13.54
C LYS A 70 -3.64 24.85 -13.22
N THR A 71 -4.41 24.39 -12.23
CA THR A 71 -4.46 22.97 -11.88
C THR A 71 -4.89 22.21 -13.11
N GLN A 72 -4.03 21.32 -13.57
CA GLN A 72 -4.28 20.44 -14.70
C GLN A 72 -4.57 19.03 -14.21
N PHE A 73 -5.42 18.34 -14.95
CA PHE A 73 -6.03 17.11 -14.52
C PHE A 73 -5.80 15.97 -15.50
N LEU A 74 -5.67 14.77 -14.96
CA LEU A 74 -5.79 13.50 -15.66
C LEU A 74 -7.12 12.85 -15.27
N GLU A 75 -7.98 12.60 -16.25
CA GLU A 75 -9.22 11.84 -16.07
C GLU A 75 -9.03 10.40 -16.56
N VAL A 76 -9.57 9.43 -15.83
CA VAL A 76 -9.48 8.00 -16.13
C VAL A 76 -10.86 7.37 -16.11
N PRO A 77 -11.11 6.30 -16.89
CA PRO A 77 -12.39 5.61 -16.83
C PRO A 77 -12.56 4.93 -15.46
N GLN A 78 -13.78 4.48 -15.18
CA GLN A 78 -14.06 3.69 -13.98
C GLN A 78 -13.05 2.53 -13.85
N ILE A 79 -12.49 2.40 -12.66
CA ILE A 79 -11.58 1.32 -12.33
C ILE A 79 -12.41 0.13 -11.86
N ILE A 80 -12.27 -1.00 -12.55
CA ILE A 80 -13.14 -2.18 -12.40
C ILE A 80 -12.35 -3.41 -11.91
N TRP A 81 -13.07 -4.51 -11.62
CA TRP A 81 -12.59 -5.83 -11.15
C TRP A 81 -12.50 -5.98 -9.63
N GLY A 82 -11.75 -6.95 -9.10
CA GLY A 82 -11.59 -7.13 -7.66
C GLY A 82 -10.72 -6.06 -7.00
N LEU A 83 -10.86 -5.87 -5.69
CA LEU A 83 -10.19 -4.83 -4.90
C LEU A 83 -8.70 -4.64 -5.26
N ASN A 84 -7.93 -5.72 -5.26
CA ASN A 84 -6.48 -5.64 -5.45
C ASN A 84 -6.10 -5.19 -6.88
N ASN A 85 -6.86 -5.63 -7.89
CA ASN A 85 -6.67 -5.13 -9.25
C ASN A 85 -7.06 -3.66 -9.36
N GLN A 86 -8.10 -3.22 -8.63
CA GLN A 86 -8.47 -1.81 -8.56
C GLN A 86 -7.40 -0.97 -7.84
N LYS A 87 -6.80 -1.45 -6.73
CA LYS A 87 -5.66 -0.80 -6.07
C LYS A 87 -4.51 -0.60 -7.07
N ILE A 88 -4.12 -1.63 -7.80
CA ILE A 88 -3.04 -1.56 -8.81
C ILE A 88 -3.37 -0.57 -9.92
N ALA A 89 -4.55 -0.66 -10.52
CA ALA A 89 -4.97 0.25 -11.57
C ALA A 89 -5.03 1.71 -11.10
N PHE A 90 -5.48 1.95 -9.86
CA PHE A 90 -5.45 3.26 -9.23
C PHE A 90 -4.02 3.78 -9.04
N ALA A 91 -3.10 2.94 -8.56
CA ALA A 91 -1.70 3.33 -8.43
C ALA A 91 -1.06 3.66 -9.79
N ARG A 92 -1.36 2.88 -10.83
CA ARG A 92 -0.94 3.20 -12.20
C ARG A 92 -1.49 4.54 -12.68
N ALA A 93 -2.76 4.84 -12.40
CA ALA A 93 -3.37 6.13 -12.72
C ALA A 93 -2.67 7.29 -12.00
N CYS A 94 -2.38 7.14 -10.70
CA CYS A 94 -1.67 8.15 -9.92
C CYS A 94 -0.25 8.41 -10.47
N LEU A 95 0.49 7.33 -10.77
CA LEU A 95 1.86 7.45 -11.27
C LEU A 95 1.90 7.96 -12.72
N THR A 96 0.88 7.67 -13.52
CA THR A 96 0.68 8.29 -14.84
C THR A 96 0.41 9.79 -14.71
N ALA A 97 -0.48 10.20 -13.80
CA ALA A 97 -0.77 11.61 -13.55
C ALA A 97 0.51 12.36 -13.13
N ARG A 98 1.29 11.77 -12.22
CA ARG A 98 2.60 12.30 -11.82
C ARG A 98 3.57 12.42 -12.99
N MET A 99 3.67 11.41 -13.85
CA MET A 99 4.54 11.45 -15.04
C MET A 99 4.16 12.57 -16.00
N LEU A 100 2.85 12.87 -16.11
CA LEU A 100 2.29 13.94 -16.93
C LEU A 100 2.21 15.29 -16.21
N ASN A 101 2.75 15.41 -14.99
CA ASN A 101 2.68 16.60 -14.13
C ASN A 101 1.25 17.12 -13.89
N ARG A 102 0.32 16.20 -13.61
CA ARG A 102 -1.11 16.47 -13.45
C ARG A 102 -1.66 15.90 -12.14
N THR A 103 -2.72 16.51 -11.66
CA THR A 103 -3.56 15.96 -10.58
C THR A 103 -4.48 14.88 -11.16
N LEU A 104 -4.60 13.74 -10.50
CA LEU A 104 -5.56 12.71 -10.92
C LEU A 104 -6.97 13.13 -10.46
N LEU A 105 -7.93 13.23 -11.37
CA LEU A 105 -9.33 13.40 -10.97
C LEU A 105 -9.81 12.14 -10.27
N MET A 106 -10.46 12.33 -9.12
CA MET A 106 -10.90 11.25 -8.24
C MET A 106 -11.70 10.21 -9.04
N PRO A 107 -11.18 8.98 -9.22
CA PRO A 107 -11.80 8.00 -10.08
C PRO A 107 -13.01 7.35 -9.41
N SER A 108 -13.92 6.83 -10.23
CA SER A 108 -14.95 5.89 -9.78
C SER A 108 -14.38 4.46 -9.75
N LEU A 109 -14.79 3.68 -8.76
CA LEU A 109 -14.44 2.29 -8.55
C LEU A 109 -15.64 1.39 -8.89
N SER A 110 -15.46 0.06 -8.90
CA SER A 110 -16.56 -0.89 -9.10
C SER A 110 -16.86 -1.66 -7.81
N ALA A 111 -18.13 -1.64 -7.37
CA ALA A 111 -18.55 -2.33 -6.16
C ALA A 111 -18.66 -3.86 -6.34
N SER A 112 -18.88 -4.32 -7.57
CA SER A 112 -19.15 -5.73 -7.93
C SER A 112 -17.98 -6.38 -8.67
N LEU A 113 -17.90 -7.71 -8.61
CA LEU A 113 -16.87 -8.47 -9.33
C LEU A 113 -17.29 -8.67 -10.80
N PHE A 114 -16.44 -8.25 -11.72
CA PHE A 114 -16.65 -8.20 -13.18
C PHE A 114 -16.91 -9.53 -13.91
N TYR A 115 -17.05 -10.67 -13.23
CA TYR A 115 -16.93 -11.95 -13.92
C TYR A 115 -18.18 -12.48 -14.65
N LYS A 116 -19.36 -11.86 -14.54
CA LYS A 116 -20.58 -12.45 -15.15
C LYS A 116 -21.59 -11.50 -15.79
N GLU A 117 -21.70 -10.23 -15.40
CA GLU A 117 -22.78 -9.35 -15.88
C GLU A 117 -22.27 -7.94 -16.16
N VAL A 118 -22.11 -7.60 -17.44
CA VAL A 118 -21.55 -6.32 -17.93
C VAL A 118 -22.46 -5.13 -17.55
N ASP A 119 -23.75 -5.39 -17.34
CA ASP A 119 -24.78 -4.38 -17.05
C ASP A 119 -24.92 -4.04 -15.56
N LEU A 120 -24.14 -4.70 -14.67
CA LEU A 120 -24.24 -4.59 -13.21
C LEU A 120 -22.97 -4.06 -12.53
N LEU A 121 -22.08 -3.38 -13.26
CA LEU A 121 -20.92 -2.71 -12.69
C LEU A 121 -21.34 -1.45 -11.94
N GLN A 122 -21.89 -1.65 -10.75
CA GLN A 122 -22.32 -0.57 -9.88
C GLN A 122 -21.10 0.29 -9.52
N PRO A 123 -21.09 1.57 -9.93
CA PRO A 123 -20.04 2.48 -9.55
C PRO A 123 -20.10 2.75 -8.05
N ILE A 124 -18.93 2.86 -7.44
CA ILE A 124 -18.77 3.34 -6.07
C ILE A 124 -17.69 4.41 -6.09
N SER A 125 -17.96 5.56 -5.47
CA SER A 125 -17.00 6.64 -5.43
C SER A 125 -15.79 6.25 -4.58
N PHE A 126 -14.61 6.76 -4.95
CA PHE A 126 -13.37 6.52 -4.21
C PHE A 126 -13.51 6.81 -2.71
N ASP A 127 -14.17 7.93 -2.36
CA ASP A 127 -14.36 8.41 -0.99
C ASP A 127 -15.33 7.58 -0.14
N LYS A 128 -16.01 6.58 -0.74
CA LYS A 128 -16.79 5.56 -0.01
C LYS A 128 -15.95 4.34 0.37
N VAL A 129 -14.75 4.21 -0.19
CA VAL A 129 -13.85 3.07 0.06
C VAL A 129 -12.60 3.56 0.78
N PHE A 130 -12.01 4.65 0.31
CA PHE A 130 -10.77 5.23 0.81
C PHE A 130 -10.97 6.68 1.26
N GLN A 131 -10.20 7.14 2.24
CA GLN A 131 -10.31 8.49 2.77
C GLN A 131 -9.57 9.49 1.86
N PHE A 132 -10.32 10.28 1.10
CA PHE A 132 -9.76 11.26 0.14
C PHE A 132 -8.78 12.25 0.78
N GLU A 133 -9.16 12.88 1.90
CA GLU A 133 -8.30 13.89 2.54
C GLU A 133 -7.03 13.27 3.11
N ASN A 134 -7.12 12.07 3.69
CA ASN A 134 -5.96 11.33 4.18
C ASN A 134 -5.05 10.89 3.05
N PHE A 135 -5.61 10.47 1.91
CA PHE A 135 -4.81 10.15 0.73
C PHE A 135 -3.95 11.36 0.32
N ASN A 136 -4.56 12.52 0.12
CA ASN A 136 -3.85 13.74 -0.28
C ASN A 136 -2.85 14.23 0.76
N SER A 137 -3.18 14.10 2.05
CA SER A 137 -2.27 14.43 3.15
C SER A 137 -1.04 13.50 3.15
N LEU A 138 -1.27 12.18 3.11
CA LEU A 138 -0.21 11.17 3.16
C LEU A 138 0.65 11.16 1.90
N CYS A 139 0.10 11.44 0.72
CA CYS A 139 0.80 11.43 -0.56
C CYS A 139 1.26 12.81 -1.05
N LYS A 140 1.17 13.85 -0.21
CA LYS A 140 1.58 15.21 -0.53
C LYS A 140 2.99 15.27 -1.13
N GLY A 141 3.12 15.96 -2.26
CA GLY A 141 4.37 16.11 -3.01
C GLY A 141 4.81 14.87 -3.80
N PHE A 142 4.03 13.79 -3.78
CA PHE A 142 4.27 12.58 -4.57
C PHE A 142 3.23 12.41 -5.66
N VAL A 143 1.95 12.30 -5.28
CA VAL A 143 0.78 12.24 -6.16
C VAL A 143 -0.37 13.01 -5.50
N GLN A 144 -1.34 13.47 -6.28
CA GLN A 144 -2.48 14.24 -5.79
C GLN A 144 -3.79 13.82 -6.47
N LEU A 145 -4.86 13.77 -5.69
CA LEU A 145 -6.23 13.64 -6.16
C LEU A 145 -6.93 15.00 -6.14
N GLY A 146 -7.71 15.27 -7.18
CA GLY A 146 -8.60 16.44 -7.26
C GLY A 146 -10.06 16.01 -7.38
N ARG A 147 -10.96 16.86 -6.88
CA ARG A 147 -12.41 16.67 -7.07
C ARG A 147 -12.85 17.25 -8.40
N TYR A 148 -13.92 16.69 -8.99
CA TYR A 148 -14.54 17.26 -10.19
C TYR A 148 -15.04 18.70 -9.98
N SER A 149 -15.34 19.11 -8.74
CA SER A 149 -15.70 20.50 -8.40
C SER A 149 -14.54 21.50 -8.55
N GLU A 150 -13.29 21.02 -8.65
CA GLU A 150 -12.09 21.87 -8.84
C GLU A 150 -11.83 22.17 -10.32
N VAL A 151 -12.54 21.50 -11.23
CA VAL A 151 -12.42 21.70 -12.67
C VAL A 151 -13.07 23.03 -13.06
N SER A 152 -12.32 23.89 -13.74
CA SER A 152 -12.77 25.20 -14.19
C SER A 152 -13.44 25.19 -15.57
N ASN A 153 -13.32 24.10 -16.33
CA ASN A 153 -13.86 23.91 -17.68
C ASN A 153 -13.44 25.01 -18.66
N ARG A 154 -12.18 25.47 -18.55
CA ARG A 154 -11.64 26.59 -19.34
C ARG A 154 -11.11 26.19 -20.70
N SER A 155 -10.92 24.90 -20.94
CA SER A 155 -10.47 24.36 -22.22
C SER A 155 -11.25 23.11 -22.58
N ASP A 156 -11.15 22.72 -23.85
CA ASP A 156 -11.60 21.40 -24.28
C ASP A 156 -10.87 20.27 -23.53
N VAL A 157 -11.49 19.10 -23.54
CA VAL A 157 -10.91 17.86 -23.02
C VAL A 157 -10.10 17.22 -24.14
N PHE A 158 -8.83 16.90 -23.86
CA PHE A 158 -8.04 16.11 -24.79
C PHE A 158 -8.19 14.62 -24.51
N GLU A 159 -8.67 13.85 -25.48
CA GLU A 159 -8.81 12.40 -25.33
C GLU A 159 -7.56 11.66 -25.78
N LEU A 160 -6.88 11.02 -24.84
CA LEU A 160 -5.72 10.16 -25.07
C LEU A 160 -6.18 8.72 -25.21
N GLN A 161 -6.22 8.25 -26.45
CA GLN A 161 -6.52 6.87 -26.78
C GLN A 161 -5.34 5.95 -26.47
N LYS A 162 -5.51 5.09 -25.46
CA LYS A 162 -4.54 4.05 -25.13
C LYS A 162 -4.64 2.91 -26.16
N GLY A 163 -3.51 2.55 -26.77
CA GLY A 163 -3.47 1.51 -27.82
C GLY A 163 -3.75 0.12 -27.26
N SER A 164 -4.17 -0.86 -28.05
CA SER A 164 -4.62 -2.15 -27.49
C SER A 164 -4.13 -3.37 -28.27
N GLY A 165 -4.30 -4.55 -27.68
CA GLY A 165 -3.98 -5.84 -28.31
C GLY A 165 -2.48 -6.17 -28.30
N ARG A 166 -2.10 -7.23 -29.03
CA ARG A 166 -0.74 -7.82 -28.98
C ARG A 166 0.36 -6.87 -29.45
N ARG A 167 0.02 -5.85 -30.25
CA ARG A 167 0.96 -4.84 -30.76
C ARG A 167 1.24 -3.72 -29.74
N TRP A 168 0.57 -3.73 -28.59
CA TRP A 168 0.72 -2.75 -27.54
C TRP A 168 1.70 -3.25 -26.47
N THR A 169 2.99 -3.05 -26.71
CA THR A 169 4.07 -3.51 -25.83
C THR A 169 4.33 -2.53 -24.68
N VAL A 170 5.11 -2.95 -23.68
CA VAL A 170 5.52 -2.11 -22.54
C VAL A 170 6.22 -0.85 -23.05
N GLU A 171 7.13 -1.00 -24.03
CA GLU A 171 7.92 0.08 -24.59
C GLU A 171 7.03 1.08 -25.33
N ARG A 172 6.10 0.59 -26.16
CA ARG A 172 5.15 1.44 -26.90
C ARG A 172 4.24 2.24 -25.97
N ASP A 173 3.79 1.62 -24.88
CA ASP A 173 2.99 2.28 -23.87
C ASP A 173 3.78 3.41 -23.18
N LEU A 174 5.02 3.12 -22.80
CA LEU A 174 5.90 4.11 -22.15
C LEU A 174 6.30 5.24 -23.10
N ASP A 175 6.59 4.93 -24.37
CA ASP A 175 6.92 5.92 -25.39
C ASP A 175 5.74 6.83 -25.70
N GLN A 176 4.51 6.28 -25.73
CA GLN A 176 3.31 7.10 -25.80
C GLN A 176 3.24 8.07 -24.61
N LEU A 177 3.39 7.58 -23.37
CA LEU A 177 3.37 8.45 -22.18
C LEU A 177 4.45 9.55 -22.22
N ARG A 178 5.64 9.24 -22.73
CA ARG A 178 6.72 10.23 -22.90
C ARG A 178 6.36 11.31 -23.90
N GLN A 179 5.72 10.95 -25.02
CA GLN A 179 5.24 11.92 -26.01
C GLN A 179 4.21 12.90 -25.40
N PHE A 180 3.34 12.40 -24.52
CA PHE A 180 2.31 13.21 -23.86
C PHE A 180 2.82 14.10 -22.72
N ARG A 181 4.06 13.90 -22.27
CA ARG A 181 4.71 14.80 -21.33
C ARG A 181 5.19 16.11 -21.99
N ASN A 182 5.19 16.19 -23.31
CA ASN A 182 5.65 17.37 -24.03
C ASN A 182 4.68 18.55 -23.92
N ASN A 183 5.22 19.78 -23.98
CA ASN A 183 4.48 21.03 -23.76
C ASN A 183 3.28 21.26 -24.70
N LEU A 184 3.12 20.46 -25.76
CA LEU A 184 1.98 20.52 -26.68
C LEU A 184 0.63 20.30 -25.99
N TYR A 185 0.63 19.57 -24.87
CA TYR A 185 -0.60 19.22 -24.15
C TYR A 185 -0.89 20.12 -22.94
N ASP A 186 0.00 21.09 -22.64
CA ASP A 186 -0.16 22.01 -21.50
C ASP A 186 -1.32 22.99 -21.69
N GLY A 187 -1.80 23.17 -22.92
CA GLY A 187 -3.00 23.97 -23.20
C GLY A 187 -4.27 23.37 -22.56
N TYR A 188 -4.34 22.04 -22.48
CA TYR A 188 -5.52 21.33 -22.01
C TYR A 188 -5.54 21.22 -20.49
N GLU A 189 -6.61 21.72 -19.89
CA GLU A 189 -6.93 21.53 -18.48
C GLU A 189 -7.09 20.04 -18.16
N ILE A 190 -7.81 19.29 -19.00
CA ILE A 190 -8.05 17.86 -18.80
C ILE A 190 -7.45 17.04 -19.94
N ILE A 191 -6.64 16.04 -19.58
CA ILE A 191 -6.35 14.90 -20.44
C ILE A 191 -7.20 13.74 -19.96
N ARG A 192 -8.10 13.24 -20.80
CA ARG A 192 -8.91 12.06 -20.52
C ARG A 192 -8.31 10.83 -21.18
N ILE A 193 -8.01 9.82 -20.37
CA ILE A 193 -7.54 8.54 -20.86
C ILE A 193 -8.75 7.72 -21.31
N VAL A 194 -8.75 7.25 -22.55
CA VAL A 194 -9.81 6.42 -23.13
C VAL A 194 -9.27 5.10 -23.68
N GLY A 195 -10.12 4.07 -23.72
CA GLY A 195 -9.76 2.73 -24.20
C GLY A 195 -10.38 1.60 -23.37
N LYS A 196 -10.23 0.35 -23.85
CA LYS A 196 -10.94 -0.81 -23.30
C LYS A 196 -10.55 -1.13 -21.85
N ASN A 197 -9.31 -0.85 -21.43
CA ASN A 197 -8.77 -1.20 -20.10
C ASN A 197 -7.42 -0.46 -19.83
N PRO A 198 -7.38 0.88 -19.87
CA PRO A 198 -6.14 1.63 -20.06
C PRO A 198 -5.10 1.50 -18.92
N PHE A 199 -5.52 1.06 -17.73
CA PHE A 199 -4.65 0.90 -16.55
C PHE A 199 -4.40 -0.56 -16.16
N LEU A 200 -4.67 -1.50 -17.07
CA LEU A 200 -4.53 -2.93 -16.80
C LEU A 200 -3.33 -3.57 -17.49
N TRP A 201 -2.53 -2.81 -18.23
CA TRP A 201 -1.56 -3.41 -19.15
C TRP A 201 -0.16 -3.50 -18.59
N HIS A 202 0.51 -2.37 -18.37
CA HIS A 202 1.95 -2.38 -18.16
C HIS A 202 2.34 -1.66 -16.87
N ASP A 203 3.28 -2.28 -16.15
CA ASP A 203 3.88 -1.72 -14.96
C ASP A 203 5.18 -1.02 -15.33
N HIS A 204 5.19 0.32 -15.26
CA HIS A 204 6.35 1.13 -15.66
C HIS A 204 7.20 1.62 -14.50
N TRP A 205 6.68 1.50 -13.28
CA TRP A 205 7.27 2.13 -12.11
C TRP A 205 7.87 1.11 -11.15
N PRO A 206 8.92 1.49 -10.39
CA PRO A 206 9.48 0.63 -9.35
C PRO A 206 8.44 0.22 -8.30
N VAL A 207 8.60 -0.97 -7.71
CA VAL A 207 7.70 -1.48 -6.65
C VAL A 207 7.53 -0.48 -5.51
N LYS A 208 8.61 0.22 -5.11
CA LYS A 208 8.57 1.26 -4.06
C LYS A 208 7.59 2.40 -4.38
N ASP A 209 7.38 2.74 -5.65
CA ASP A 209 6.48 3.83 -6.06
C ASP A 209 5.02 3.38 -5.94
N TYR A 210 4.72 2.13 -6.30
CA TYR A 210 3.40 1.52 -6.04
C TYR A 210 3.12 1.42 -4.55
N ALA A 211 4.09 0.91 -3.78
CA ALA A 211 3.99 0.81 -2.33
C ALA A 211 3.72 2.19 -1.70
N ARG A 212 4.35 3.24 -2.22
CA ARG A 212 4.09 4.61 -1.75
C ARG A 212 2.64 5.04 -1.99
N VAL A 213 2.04 4.70 -3.13
CA VAL A 213 0.61 5.00 -3.38
C VAL A 213 -0.30 4.14 -2.50
N PHE A 214 -0.01 2.85 -2.34
CA PHE A 214 -0.83 1.95 -1.51
C PHE A 214 -0.85 2.38 -0.04
N GLU A 215 0.26 2.90 0.49
CA GLU A 215 0.30 3.45 1.83
C GLU A 215 -0.67 4.63 2.03
N CYS A 216 -0.92 5.42 0.99
CA CYS A 216 -1.85 6.54 1.06
C CYS A 216 -3.32 6.08 0.97
N LEU A 217 -3.59 4.84 0.54
CA LEU A 217 -4.93 4.27 0.44
C LEU A 217 -5.45 3.82 1.81
N VAL A 218 -5.85 4.79 2.63
CA VAL A 218 -6.47 4.54 3.94
C VAL A 218 -7.95 4.24 3.75
N LEU A 219 -8.43 3.10 4.26
CA LEU A 219 -9.85 2.76 4.20
C LEU A 219 -10.72 3.72 5.05
N VAL A 220 -11.96 3.94 4.64
CA VAL A 220 -12.92 4.70 5.46
C VAL A 220 -13.18 3.99 6.80
N GLU A 221 -13.54 4.78 7.81
CA GLU A 221 -13.71 4.30 9.20
C GLU A 221 -14.73 3.17 9.32
N GLU A 222 -15.80 3.20 8.52
CA GLU A 222 -16.83 2.16 8.52
C GLU A 222 -16.25 0.77 8.23
N ILE A 223 -15.44 0.65 7.17
CA ILE A 223 -14.80 -0.61 6.78
C ILE A 223 -13.80 -1.05 7.85
N SER A 224 -13.02 -0.10 8.37
CA SER A 224 -12.03 -0.37 9.42
C SER A 224 -12.68 -0.90 10.70
N ARG A 225 -13.84 -0.35 11.08
CA ARG A 225 -14.63 -0.79 12.24
C ARG A 225 -15.22 -2.18 12.04
N GLU A 226 -15.63 -2.55 10.84
CA GLU A 226 -16.07 -3.92 10.57
C GLU A 226 -14.89 -4.91 10.68
N ALA A 227 -13.70 -4.55 10.18
CA ALA A 227 -12.49 -5.35 10.38
C ALA A 227 -12.11 -5.47 11.87
N ASP A 228 -12.25 -4.39 12.65
CA ASP A 228 -12.00 -4.40 14.11
C ASP A 228 -12.88 -5.42 14.83
N LYS A 229 -14.17 -5.52 14.46
CA LYS A 229 -15.09 -6.51 15.05
C LYS A 229 -14.63 -7.93 14.78
N ILE A 230 -14.18 -8.22 13.55
CA ILE A 230 -13.72 -9.55 13.15
C ILE A 230 -12.43 -9.90 13.88
N VAL A 231 -11.44 -9.01 13.89
CA VAL A 231 -10.18 -9.21 14.63
C VAL A 231 -10.47 -9.41 16.12
N SER A 232 -11.35 -8.60 16.71
CA SER A 232 -11.75 -8.75 18.12
C SER A 232 -12.38 -10.12 18.38
N LYS A 233 -13.21 -10.63 17.47
CA LYS A 233 -13.82 -11.95 17.58
C LYS A 233 -12.79 -13.08 17.51
N ILE A 234 -11.84 -12.98 16.59
CA ILE A 234 -10.72 -13.92 16.47
C ILE A 234 -9.90 -13.96 17.77
N ARG A 235 -9.58 -12.79 18.33
CA ARG A 235 -8.83 -12.66 19.60
C ARG A 235 -9.62 -13.17 20.81
N GLU A 236 -10.93 -12.95 20.85
CA GLU A 236 -11.83 -13.49 21.88
C GLU A 236 -11.79 -15.02 21.91
N ILE A 237 -11.84 -15.66 20.73
CA ILE A 237 -11.74 -17.11 20.60
C ILE A 237 -10.40 -17.61 21.14
N GLY A 238 -9.29 -17.01 20.71
CA GLY A 238 -7.96 -17.37 21.23
C GLY A 238 -7.89 -17.28 22.75
N SER A 239 -8.43 -16.20 23.33
CA SER A 239 -8.47 -15.98 24.78
C SER A 239 -9.27 -17.06 25.53
N LYS A 240 -10.38 -17.54 24.93
CA LYS A 240 -11.18 -18.63 25.50
C LYS A 240 -10.45 -19.97 25.50
N GLU A 241 -9.62 -20.22 24.49
CA GLU A 241 -8.90 -21.48 24.35
C GLU A 241 -7.70 -21.59 25.29
N ILE A 242 -6.98 -20.50 25.57
CA ILE A 242 -5.96 -20.47 26.64
C ILE A 242 -6.56 -20.89 27.98
N ARG A 243 -7.73 -20.32 28.34
CA ARG A 243 -8.40 -20.59 29.63
C ARG A 243 -8.81 -22.04 29.82
N LYS A 244 -8.94 -22.83 28.75
CA LYS A 244 -9.27 -24.25 28.82
C LYS A 244 -8.06 -25.15 29.09
N VAL A 245 -6.85 -24.69 28.75
CA VAL A 245 -5.64 -25.52 28.77
C VAL A 245 -4.80 -25.28 30.04
N GLU A 246 -4.80 -24.08 30.60
CA GLU A 246 -4.00 -23.76 31.80
C GLU A 246 -4.82 -23.02 32.87
N PRO A 247 -5.11 -23.64 34.03
CA PRO A 247 -5.77 -22.96 35.15
C PRO A 247 -4.78 -22.13 36.00
N VAL A 248 -3.48 -22.24 35.79
CA VAL A 248 -2.44 -21.71 36.69
C VAL A 248 -1.21 -21.26 35.92
N GLN A 249 -1.16 -19.99 35.49
CA GLN A 249 0.00 -19.07 35.53
C GLN A 249 -0.19 -17.86 34.59
N ASN A 250 0.50 -16.79 34.95
CA ASN A 250 0.53 -15.48 34.28
C ASN A 250 1.14 -15.56 32.86
N VAL A 251 0.50 -16.25 31.91
CA VAL A 251 0.88 -16.19 30.50
C VAL A 251 0.30 -14.91 29.91
N ILE A 252 1.16 -13.90 29.79
CA ILE A 252 0.85 -12.54 29.31
C ILE A 252 0.70 -12.50 27.78
N ASP A 253 1.21 -13.51 27.06
CA ASP A 253 1.22 -13.53 25.60
C ASP A 253 -0.15 -13.95 25.02
N PRO A 254 -0.75 -13.13 24.15
CA PRO A 254 -2.01 -13.49 23.49
C PRO A 254 -1.81 -14.67 22.53
N VAL A 255 -2.85 -15.52 22.37
CA VAL A 255 -2.88 -16.53 21.31
C VAL A 255 -2.62 -15.88 19.96
N PRO A 256 -1.63 -16.36 19.19
CA PRO A 256 -1.41 -15.85 17.85
C PRO A 256 -2.61 -16.19 16.96
N TYR A 257 -3.00 -15.26 16.08
CA TYR A 257 -3.85 -15.59 14.96
C TYR A 257 -3.06 -15.53 13.65
N VAL A 258 -3.21 -16.62 12.89
CA VAL A 258 -2.65 -16.81 11.57
C VAL A 258 -3.76 -16.55 10.57
N ALA A 259 -3.59 -15.60 9.65
CA ALA A 259 -4.50 -15.42 8.54
C ALA A 259 -4.00 -16.23 7.34
N VAL A 260 -4.85 -17.12 6.83
CA VAL A 260 -4.57 -17.97 5.66
C VAL A 260 -5.52 -17.58 4.54
N HIS A 261 -4.98 -17.01 3.47
CA HIS A 261 -5.75 -16.73 2.26
C HIS A 261 -5.74 -17.95 1.35
N MET A 262 -6.77 -18.80 1.45
CA MET A 262 -6.86 -20.04 0.67
C MET A 262 -7.50 -19.78 -0.70
N ARG A 263 -6.65 -19.66 -1.72
CA ARG A 263 -7.08 -19.53 -3.11
C ARG A 263 -7.26 -20.92 -3.71
N ILE A 264 -8.41 -21.54 -3.46
CA ILE A 264 -8.76 -22.92 -3.88
C ILE A 264 -10.12 -23.01 -4.58
N GLU A 265 -10.68 -21.88 -4.99
CA GLU A 265 -11.95 -21.81 -5.70
C GLU A 265 -11.88 -22.57 -7.03
N LYS A 266 -13.00 -23.14 -7.49
CA LYS A 266 -13.04 -23.97 -8.70
C LYS A 266 -12.48 -23.25 -9.93
N ASP A 267 -12.82 -21.97 -10.12
CA ASP A 267 -12.32 -21.15 -11.22
C ASP A 267 -10.81 -20.92 -11.11
N TRP A 268 -10.31 -20.66 -9.90
CA TRP A 268 -8.89 -20.56 -9.63
C TRP A 268 -8.15 -21.87 -9.90
N MET A 269 -8.66 -23.00 -9.41
CA MET A 269 -8.02 -24.31 -9.62
C MET A 269 -7.95 -24.68 -11.11
N ILE A 270 -8.94 -24.29 -11.92
CA ILE A 270 -8.88 -24.45 -13.37
C ILE A 270 -7.83 -23.51 -13.97
N HIS A 271 -7.77 -22.26 -13.51
CA HIS A 271 -6.83 -21.25 -14.00
C HIS A 271 -5.38 -21.62 -13.70
N CYS A 272 -5.07 -21.94 -12.44
CA CYS A 272 -3.72 -22.27 -12.01
C CYS A 272 -3.20 -23.53 -12.73
N LYS A 273 -4.01 -24.59 -12.87
CA LYS A 273 -3.60 -25.81 -13.58
C LYS A 273 -3.26 -25.55 -15.05
N LYS A 274 -4.02 -24.68 -15.72
CA LYS A 274 -3.72 -24.26 -17.10
C LYS A 274 -2.42 -23.46 -17.18
N LEU A 275 -2.13 -22.62 -16.19
CA LEU A 275 -0.89 -21.85 -16.14
C LEU A 275 0.32 -22.76 -15.87
N GLU A 276 0.20 -23.70 -14.94
CA GLU A 276 1.19 -24.73 -14.66
C GLU A 276 1.55 -25.53 -15.90
N GLN A 277 0.53 -26.03 -16.62
CA GLN A 277 0.71 -26.76 -17.88
C GLN A 277 1.44 -25.92 -18.95
N ARG A 278 1.11 -24.64 -19.07
CA ARG A 278 1.73 -23.75 -20.06
C ARG A 278 3.15 -23.36 -19.70
N SER A 279 3.45 -23.27 -18.42
CA SER A 279 4.74 -22.80 -17.90
C SER A 279 5.66 -23.94 -17.49
N ASN A 280 5.19 -25.19 -17.56
CA ASN A 280 5.88 -26.40 -17.13
C ASN A 280 6.40 -26.32 -15.68
N ILE A 281 5.54 -25.86 -14.76
CA ILE A 281 5.82 -25.80 -13.31
C ILE A 281 4.66 -26.42 -12.52
N SER A 282 4.87 -26.74 -11.25
CA SER A 282 3.87 -27.33 -10.34
C SER A 282 3.72 -26.57 -9.03
N GLU A 283 4.12 -25.29 -9.02
CA GLU A 283 4.27 -24.46 -7.83
C GLU A 283 3.22 -23.34 -7.75
N ILE A 284 2.11 -23.45 -8.49
CA ILE A 284 1.04 -22.44 -8.52
C ILE A 284 -0.16 -22.90 -7.70
N CYS A 285 -0.68 -24.08 -8.05
CA CYS A 285 -1.84 -24.67 -7.41
C CYS A 285 -1.44 -25.30 -6.08
N SER A 286 -2.35 -25.29 -5.12
CA SER A 286 -2.23 -26.15 -3.94
C SER A 286 -3.61 -26.65 -3.55
N SER A 287 -3.68 -27.90 -3.15
CA SER A 287 -4.85 -28.51 -2.52
C SER A 287 -5.05 -27.97 -1.10
N LYS A 288 -6.24 -28.20 -0.54
CA LYS A 288 -6.53 -27.83 0.85
C LYS A 288 -5.64 -28.63 1.82
N GLU A 289 -5.35 -29.90 1.52
CA GLU A 289 -4.49 -30.77 2.31
C GLU A 289 -3.06 -30.24 2.34
N GLU A 290 -2.51 -29.86 1.18
CA GLU A 290 -1.18 -29.25 1.09
C GLU A 290 -1.12 -27.96 1.90
N ILE A 291 -2.13 -27.07 1.80
CA ILE A 291 -2.15 -25.82 2.57
C ILE A 291 -2.15 -26.11 4.07
N MET A 292 -2.98 -27.06 4.54
CA MET A 292 -3.05 -27.44 5.95
C MET A 292 -1.74 -28.04 6.46
N GLU A 293 -1.12 -28.94 5.68
CA GLU A 293 0.19 -29.53 6.01
C GLU A 293 1.26 -28.44 6.13
N ARG A 294 1.33 -27.53 5.15
CA ARG A 294 2.29 -26.43 5.13
C ARG A 294 2.13 -25.56 6.37
N VAL A 295 0.93 -25.03 6.61
CA VAL A 295 0.68 -24.16 7.77
C VAL A 295 0.99 -24.88 9.08
N GLY A 296 0.66 -26.18 9.18
CA GLY A 296 1.02 -27.03 10.33
C GLY A 296 2.53 -27.17 10.56
N ASN A 297 3.35 -26.97 9.54
CA ASN A 297 4.80 -27.14 9.57
C ASN A 297 5.56 -25.81 9.60
N ILE A 298 4.91 -24.68 9.89
CA ILE A 298 5.60 -23.42 10.16
C ILE A 298 6.48 -23.58 11.41
N VAL A 299 7.79 -23.56 11.21
CA VAL A 299 8.78 -23.68 12.29
C VAL A 299 8.66 -22.50 13.24
N GLY A 300 8.54 -22.77 14.55
CA GLY A 300 8.44 -21.74 15.59
C GLY A 300 7.06 -21.14 15.80
N LEU A 301 6.01 -21.60 15.09
CA LEU A 301 4.64 -21.18 15.35
C LEU A 301 4.18 -21.65 16.75
N LYS A 302 3.86 -20.71 17.64
CA LYS A 302 3.30 -21.00 18.97
C LYS A 302 1.92 -21.65 18.83
N THR A 303 1.65 -22.70 19.61
CA THR A 303 0.32 -23.33 19.70
C THR A 303 -0.23 -23.24 21.13
N PRO A 304 -1.56 -23.03 21.32
CA PRO A 304 -2.59 -23.04 20.29
C PRO A 304 -2.52 -21.78 19.41
N ALA A 305 -3.04 -21.86 18.19
CA ALA A 305 -3.14 -20.72 17.28
C ALA A 305 -4.51 -20.69 16.62
N VAL A 306 -5.12 -19.50 16.53
CA VAL A 306 -6.37 -19.32 15.79
C VAL A 306 -6.04 -19.14 14.31
N ILE A 307 -6.61 -19.96 13.45
CA ILE A 307 -6.41 -19.88 12.00
C ILE A 307 -7.64 -19.20 11.38
N TYR A 308 -7.48 -17.96 10.95
CA TYR A 308 -8.49 -17.24 10.18
C TYR A 308 -8.37 -17.62 8.70
N LEU A 309 -9.43 -18.19 8.12
CA LEU A 309 -9.48 -18.56 6.71
C LEU A 309 -10.16 -17.45 5.90
N ALA A 310 -9.34 -16.71 5.14
CA ALA A 310 -9.82 -15.78 4.14
C ALA A 310 -10.11 -16.55 2.84
N VAL A 311 -11.39 -16.85 2.60
CA VAL A 311 -11.88 -17.66 1.47
C VAL A 311 -13.06 -16.98 0.79
N ALA A 312 -13.23 -17.25 -0.51
CA ALA A 312 -14.43 -16.82 -1.22
C ALA A 312 -15.71 -17.46 -0.64
N ASP A 313 -16.84 -16.76 -0.79
CA ASP A 313 -18.16 -17.15 -0.27
C ASP A 313 -18.62 -18.53 -0.74
N ALA A 314 -18.22 -18.93 -1.93
CA ALA A 314 -18.53 -20.25 -2.48
C ALA A 314 -17.94 -21.41 -1.67
N LEU A 315 -16.91 -21.15 -0.85
CA LEU A 315 -16.24 -22.15 -0.01
C LEU A 315 -16.82 -22.25 1.41
N LEU A 316 -17.75 -21.36 1.81
CA LEU A 316 -18.32 -21.38 3.18
C LEU A 316 -19.27 -22.56 3.43
N GLU A 317 -19.73 -23.21 2.34
CA GLU A 317 -20.52 -24.44 2.42
C GLU A 317 -19.65 -25.70 2.41
N ASP A 318 -18.35 -25.56 2.16
CA ASP A 318 -17.40 -26.67 2.20
C ASP A 318 -16.78 -26.82 3.60
N ASN A 319 -17.40 -27.64 4.44
CA ASN A 319 -16.89 -27.93 5.79
C ASN A 319 -15.52 -28.62 5.79
N SER A 320 -15.05 -29.15 4.66
CA SER A 320 -13.77 -29.87 4.61
C SER A 320 -12.57 -28.95 4.79
N ILE A 321 -12.69 -27.63 4.55
CA ILE A 321 -11.62 -26.66 4.80
C ILE A 321 -11.35 -26.44 6.30
N LEU A 322 -12.23 -26.95 7.17
CA LEU A 322 -12.17 -26.80 8.64
C LEU A 322 -11.67 -28.07 9.35
N ILE A 323 -11.40 -29.14 8.61
CA ILE A 323 -11.02 -30.46 9.14
C ILE A 323 -9.65 -30.83 8.58
N GLY A 324 -8.80 -31.47 9.39
CA GLY A 324 -7.47 -31.93 8.97
C GLY A 324 -6.31 -31.02 9.35
N TRP A 325 -6.57 -29.94 10.09
CA TRP A 325 -5.53 -29.07 10.64
C TRP A 325 -4.73 -29.80 11.71
N LYS A 326 -3.42 -29.49 11.78
CA LYS A 326 -2.52 -30.01 12.82
C LYS A 326 -3.07 -29.66 14.21
N GLU A 327 -2.78 -30.53 15.18
CA GLU A 327 -3.26 -30.39 16.56
C GLU A 327 -3.02 -28.97 17.11
N ARG A 328 -4.02 -28.43 17.81
CA ARG A 328 -4.03 -27.08 18.41
C ARG A 328 -3.98 -25.90 17.41
N LEU A 329 -4.11 -26.16 16.10
CA LEU A 329 -4.48 -25.14 15.12
C LEU A 329 -5.99 -25.11 14.97
N LEU A 330 -6.59 -23.94 15.19
CA LEU A 330 -8.03 -23.79 15.35
C LEU A 330 -8.63 -23.03 14.16
N PRO A 331 -9.17 -23.72 13.13
CA PRO A 331 -9.63 -23.07 11.91
C PRO A 331 -11.01 -22.45 12.04
N PHE A 332 -11.13 -21.23 11.51
CA PHE A 332 -12.36 -20.46 11.46
C PHE A 332 -12.46 -19.68 10.14
N GLU A 333 -13.53 -19.94 9.40
CA GLU A 333 -14.01 -19.06 8.33
C GLU A 333 -15.18 -18.19 8.85
N LYS A 334 -15.64 -17.23 8.05
CA LYS A 334 -16.61 -16.20 8.46
C LYS A 334 -17.94 -16.76 9.02
N LYS A 335 -18.44 -17.89 8.54
CA LYS A 335 -19.66 -18.58 9.03
C LYS A 335 -19.43 -19.18 10.40
N LYS A 336 -18.34 -19.92 10.63
CA LYS A 336 -17.96 -20.48 11.93
C LYS A 336 -17.59 -19.41 12.95
N LEU A 337 -17.04 -18.28 12.50
CA LEU A 337 -16.85 -17.09 13.36
C LEU A 337 -18.18 -16.41 13.76
N GLY A 338 -19.28 -16.67 13.04
CA GLY A 338 -20.56 -16.01 13.25
C GLY A 338 -20.58 -14.55 12.77
N VAL A 339 -19.75 -14.19 11.79
CA VAL A 339 -19.61 -12.81 11.28
C VAL A 339 -20.20 -12.60 9.88
N VAL A 340 -20.89 -13.60 9.31
CA VAL A 340 -21.47 -13.53 7.95
C VAL A 340 -22.37 -12.31 7.75
N GLU A 341 -23.15 -11.93 8.76
CA GLU A 341 -24.05 -10.77 8.70
C GLU A 341 -23.30 -9.43 8.63
N ILE A 342 -22.02 -9.36 9.02
CA ILE A 342 -21.18 -8.19 8.76
C ILE A 342 -20.91 -8.08 7.26
N TYR A 343 -20.50 -9.18 6.63
CA TYR A 343 -20.16 -9.21 5.20
C TYR A 343 -21.38 -8.99 4.30
N ARG A 344 -22.52 -9.61 4.62
CA ARG A 344 -23.76 -9.52 3.82
C ARG A 344 -24.30 -8.11 3.64
N LYS A 345 -23.95 -7.17 4.52
CA LYS A 345 -24.35 -5.76 4.45
C LYS A 345 -23.63 -4.97 3.36
N HIS A 346 -22.56 -5.54 2.81
CA HIS A 346 -21.62 -4.80 1.98
C HIS A 346 -21.48 -5.43 0.59
N PRO A 347 -21.19 -4.62 -0.45
CA PRO A 347 -20.89 -5.16 -1.77
C PRO A 347 -19.52 -5.85 -1.78
N TYR A 348 -19.28 -6.66 -2.82
CA TYR A 348 -18.08 -7.50 -2.94
C TYR A 348 -16.76 -6.75 -2.71
N LEU A 349 -16.62 -5.53 -3.25
CA LEU A 349 -15.42 -4.71 -3.07
C LEU A 349 -15.10 -4.47 -1.59
N ILE A 350 -16.13 -4.12 -0.82
CA ILE A 350 -16.00 -3.81 0.61
C ILE A 350 -15.76 -5.08 1.43
N GLN A 351 -16.45 -6.19 1.10
CA GLN A 351 -16.16 -7.49 1.70
C GLN A 351 -14.69 -7.88 1.53
N SER A 352 -14.16 -7.69 0.33
CA SER A 352 -12.73 -7.94 0.04
C SER A 352 -11.80 -7.02 0.83
N ALA A 353 -12.21 -5.77 1.08
CA ALA A 353 -11.43 -4.80 1.85
C ALA A 353 -11.39 -5.16 3.34
N ILE A 354 -12.49 -5.68 3.88
CA ILE A 354 -12.56 -6.21 5.24
C ILE A 354 -11.59 -7.39 5.38
N ASP A 355 -11.64 -8.38 4.49
CA ASP A 355 -10.72 -9.53 4.53
C ASP A 355 -9.26 -9.12 4.38
N TYR A 356 -8.97 -8.15 3.51
CA TYR A 356 -7.64 -7.59 3.33
C TYR A 356 -7.10 -7.01 4.64
N GLU A 357 -7.90 -6.22 5.36
CA GLU A 357 -7.51 -5.64 6.65
C GLU A 357 -7.31 -6.69 7.74
N VAL A 358 -8.20 -7.69 7.83
CA VAL A 358 -8.05 -8.79 8.79
C VAL A 358 -6.75 -9.56 8.53
N CYS A 359 -6.42 -9.82 7.26
CA CYS A 359 -5.17 -10.47 6.88
C CYS A 359 -3.94 -9.60 7.19
N LEU A 360 -4.01 -8.31 6.86
CA LEU A 360 -2.92 -7.35 7.05
C LEU A 360 -2.52 -7.23 8.54
N ARG A 361 -3.49 -7.34 9.45
CA ARG A 361 -3.32 -7.19 10.90
C ARG A 361 -2.88 -8.47 11.62
N SER A 362 -2.78 -9.59 10.90
CA SER A 362 -2.43 -10.90 11.47
C SER A 362 -1.04 -10.95 12.07
N ASP A 363 -0.86 -11.83 13.06
CA ASP A 363 0.46 -12.10 13.62
C ASP A 363 1.30 -12.80 12.56
N VAL A 364 0.72 -13.80 11.89
CA VAL A 364 1.33 -14.52 10.75
C VAL A 364 0.37 -14.49 9.57
N PHE A 365 0.87 -14.14 8.40
CA PHE A 365 0.10 -14.24 7.15
C PHE A 365 0.61 -15.40 6.28
N VAL A 366 -0.30 -16.18 5.70
CA VAL A 366 0.04 -17.24 4.76
C VAL A 366 -0.87 -17.12 3.54
N GLY A 367 -0.29 -17.11 2.34
CA GLY A 367 -1.05 -16.96 1.11
C GLY A 367 -0.40 -17.62 -0.08
N ASN A 368 -1.06 -17.50 -1.23
CA ASN A 368 -0.54 -17.95 -2.52
C ASN A 368 0.25 -16.84 -3.22
N SER A 369 1.50 -17.07 -3.65
CA SER A 369 2.34 -16.07 -4.33
C SER A 369 1.82 -15.66 -5.72
N PHE A 370 0.90 -16.42 -6.32
CA PHE A 370 0.22 -16.04 -7.56
C PHE A 370 -1.06 -15.25 -7.36
N SER A 371 -1.54 -15.13 -6.13
CA SER A 371 -2.69 -14.30 -5.86
C SER A 371 -2.28 -12.85 -5.64
N THR A 372 -2.81 -11.95 -6.47
CA THR A 372 -2.67 -10.49 -6.28
C THR A 372 -3.12 -10.05 -4.89
N PHE A 373 -4.13 -10.70 -4.29
CA PHE A 373 -4.55 -10.43 -2.91
C PHE A 373 -3.41 -10.67 -1.93
N SER A 374 -2.82 -11.88 -1.95
CA SER A 374 -1.73 -12.22 -1.05
C SER A 374 -0.52 -11.33 -1.28
N SER A 375 -0.15 -11.08 -2.54
CA SER A 375 1.02 -10.28 -2.88
C SER A 375 0.91 -8.85 -2.36
N LEU A 376 -0.27 -8.22 -2.45
CA LEU A 376 -0.47 -6.89 -1.90
C LEU A 376 -0.52 -6.89 -0.36
N VAL A 377 -1.00 -7.96 0.30
CA VAL A 377 -0.89 -8.06 1.76
C VAL A 377 0.58 -8.13 2.19
N VAL A 378 1.39 -8.96 1.52
CA VAL A 378 2.82 -9.09 1.83
C VAL A 378 3.59 -7.81 1.52
N LEU A 379 3.24 -7.10 0.44
CA LEU A 379 3.83 -5.80 0.11
C LEU A 379 3.59 -4.80 1.24
N ASP A 380 2.34 -4.63 1.68
CA ASP A 380 1.99 -3.67 2.74
C ASP A 380 2.66 -4.05 4.06
N ARG A 381 2.69 -5.34 4.43
CA ARG A 381 3.43 -5.83 5.62
C ARG A 381 4.93 -5.55 5.52
N THR A 382 5.54 -5.84 4.37
CA THR A 382 6.96 -5.60 4.11
C THR A 382 7.30 -4.11 4.25
N GLN A 383 6.51 -3.24 3.61
CA GLN A 383 6.71 -1.79 3.68
C GLN A 383 6.58 -1.26 5.10
N LYS A 384 5.57 -1.72 5.86
CA LYS A 384 5.39 -1.37 7.27
C LYS A 384 6.61 -1.78 8.10
N MET A 385 7.14 -2.99 7.93
CA MET A 385 8.35 -3.44 8.64
C MET A 385 9.57 -2.59 8.32
N ILE A 386 9.81 -2.28 7.03
CA ILE A 386 10.93 -1.44 6.60
C ILE A 386 10.85 -0.05 7.22
N LYS A 387 9.67 0.58 7.22
CA LYS A 387 9.47 1.90 7.83
C LYS A 387 9.70 1.93 9.33
N MET A 388 9.41 0.82 10.01
CA MET A 388 9.69 0.67 11.43
C MET A 388 11.17 0.40 11.73
N GLY A 389 12.04 0.30 10.72
CA GLY A 389 13.45 -0.04 10.90
C GLY A 389 13.67 -1.49 11.34
N ALA A 390 12.77 -2.41 10.97
CA ALA A 390 12.92 -3.83 11.28
C ALA A 390 14.20 -4.39 10.64
N ARG A 391 15.00 -5.10 11.44
CA ARG A 391 16.25 -5.74 10.98
C ARG A 391 16.01 -7.07 10.26
N ASN A 392 15.02 -7.83 10.73
CA ASN A 392 14.61 -9.11 10.17
C ASN A 392 13.26 -8.94 9.49
N LEU A 393 13.19 -9.28 8.20
CA LEU A 393 11.96 -9.16 7.38
C LEU A 393 11.35 -10.52 7.03
N CYS A 394 12.03 -11.61 7.37
CA CYS A 394 11.66 -12.98 7.04
C CYS A 394 11.68 -13.92 8.24
N GLY A 395 10.93 -15.01 8.12
CA GLY A 395 10.81 -16.04 9.15
C GLY A 395 10.11 -15.55 10.42
N MET A 396 10.02 -16.41 11.43
CA MET A 396 9.34 -16.10 12.69
C MET A 396 10.04 -15.03 13.54
N GLU A 397 11.26 -14.63 13.18
CA GLU A 397 11.96 -13.49 13.79
C GLU A 397 11.47 -12.14 13.27
N ALA A 398 10.78 -12.12 12.12
CA ALA A 398 10.13 -10.92 11.63
C ALA A 398 8.99 -10.51 12.57
N LYS A 399 8.70 -9.21 12.66
CA LYS A 399 7.55 -8.71 13.45
C LYS A 399 6.21 -9.20 12.88
N TRP A 400 6.15 -9.27 11.55
CA TRP A 400 4.96 -9.63 10.78
C TRP A 400 5.34 -10.67 9.73
N PRO A 401 5.67 -11.90 10.15
CA PRO A 401 6.03 -12.97 9.25
C PRO A 401 4.93 -13.21 8.22
N SER A 402 5.38 -13.48 6.99
CA SER A 402 4.51 -13.82 5.87
C SER A 402 5.10 -15.02 5.14
N TYR A 403 4.24 -15.90 4.62
CA TYR A 403 4.66 -17.15 3.97
C TYR A 403 3.86 -17.43 2.70
N SER A 404 4.52 -18.05 1.73
CA SER A 404 3.93 -18.59 0.51
C SER A 404 3.72 -20.09 0.65
N TYR A 405 2.46 -20.56 0.63
CA TYR A 405 2.18 -21.99 0.81
C TYR A 405 2.41 -22.84 -0.44
N ASN A 406 2.35 -22.23 -1.63
CA ASN A 406 2.53 -22.92 -2.90
C ASN A 406 4.00 -23.20 -3.23
N LEU A 407 4.92 -22.58 -2.49
CA LEU A 407 6.36 -22.78 -2.60
C LEU A 407 6.86 -23.63 -1.44
N HIS A 408 7.80 -24.53 -1.73
CA HIS A 408 8.39 -25.37 -0.70
C HIS A 408 9.30 -24.56 0.23
N GLY A 409 9.00 -24.60 1.53
CA GLY A 409 9.88 -24.11 2.59
C GLY A 409 10.57 -25.25 3.36
N GLU A 410 11.26 -24.86 4.42
CA GLU A 410 11.92 -25.78 5.36
C GLU A 410 10.91 -26.71 6.05
N SER A 411 11.34 -27.93 6.38
CA SER A 411 10.54 -28.89 7.16
C SER A 411 9.14 -29.20 6.58
N LYS A 412 9.00 -29.20 5.26
CA LYS A 412 7.71 -29.29 4.54
C LYS A 412 6.73 -28.17 4.90
N GLY A 413 7.22 -27.06 5.44
CA GLY A 413 6.47 -25.84 5.68
C GLY A 413 6.33 -24.98 4.42
N PRO A 414 5.64 -23.83 4.53
CA PRO A 414 5.56 -22.85 3.46
C PRO A 414 6.86 -22.06 3.37
N HIS A 415 7.14 -21.48 2.20
CA HIS A 415 8.33 -20.68 1.99
C HIS A 415 8.18 -19.29 2.66
N PRO A 416 9.15 -18.81 3.47
CA PRO A 416 9.14 -17.44 3.99
C PRO A 416 9.02 -16.41 2.86
N TRP A 417 8.29 -15.32 3.08
CA TRP A 417 7.97 -14.39 2.01
C TRP A 417 8.03 -12.93 2.46
N MET A 418 8.92 -12.16 1.82
CA MET A 418 8.85 -10.69 1.77
C MET A 418 8.80 -10.18 0.33
N THR A 419 8.32 -8.95 0.17
CA THR A 419 8.33 -8.25 -1.12
C THR A 419 9.70 -7.61 -1.38
N ASN A 420 10.31 -7.90 -2.53
CA ASN A 420 11.51 -7.18 -2.96
C ASN A 420 11.16 -5.76 -3.43
N MET A 421 11.43 -4.77 -2.58
CA MET A 421 11.16 -3.36 -2.84
C MET A 421 12.08 -2.72 -3.89
N SER A 422 13.16 -3.41 -4.29
CA SER A 422 14.12 -2.96 -5.31
C SER A 422 13.71 -3.32 -6.74
N ASN A 423 12.65 -4.12 -6.92
CA ASN A 423 12.16 -4.50 -8.23
C ASN A 423 11.70 -3.27 -9.04
N LEU A 424 12.05 -3.28 -10.33
CA LEU A 424 11.82 -2.15 -11.24
C LEU A 424 10.38 -2.04 -11.75
N ASN A 425 9.57 -3.08 -11.58
CA ASN A 425 8.16 -3.10 -11.97
C ASN A 425 7.34 -3.96 -11.00
N LEU A 426 6.03 -3.70 -10.95
CA LEU A 426 5.10 -4.45 -10.11
C LEU A 426 4.85 -5.88 -10.62
N GLN A 427 5.08 -6.17 -11.91
CA GLN A 427 4.94 -7.51 -12.47
C GLN A 427 5.83 -8.54 -11.75
N ALA A 428 6.94 -8.10 -11.15
CA ALA A 428 7.78 -8.99 -10.35
C ALA A 428 7.06 -9.57 -9.11
N ILE A 429 5.98 -8.93 -8.63
CA ILE A 429 5.24 -9.31 -7.42
C ILE A 429 3.73 -9.48 -7.63
N SER A 430 3.17 -8.91 -8.68
CA SER A 430 1.78 -9.06 -9.13
C SER A 430 1.74 -9.92 -10.38
N TYR A 431 0.65 -10.67 -10.61
CA TYR A 431 0.41 -11.49 -11.81
C TYR A 431 1.12 -12.85 -11.91
N GLY A 432 1.50 -13.45 -10.77
CA GLY A 432 1.88 -14.85 -10.77
C GLY A 432 3.38 -15.10 -10.84
N SER A 433 4.06 -14.89 -9.71
CA SER A 433 5.51 -15.01 -9.64
C SER A 433 5.94 -15.98 -8.54
N ASN A 434 6.96 -16.78 -8.82
CA ASN A 434 7.70 -17.57 -7.83
C ASN A 434 8.81 -16.74 -7.19
N HIS A 435 9.00 -15.49 -7.63
CA HIS A 435 10.00 -14.57 -7.08
C HIS A 435 9.52 -14.00 -5.75
N VAL A 436 9.47 -14.87 -4.74
CA VAL A 436 9.46 -14.48 -3.33
C VAL A 436 10.88 -14.19 -2.90
N SER A 437 11.05 -13.24 -1.99
CA SER A 437 12.37 -12.91 -1.46
C SER A 437 12.39 -13.21 0.02
N CYS A 438 13.48 -13.81 0.45
CA CYS A 438 14.04 -14.00 1.78
C CYS A 438 15.47 -14.53 1.51
#